data_AF-A0A2V8SP30-F1
#
_entry.id   AF-A0A2V8SP30-F1
#
_cell.length_a   1.000
_cell.length_b   1.000
_cell.length_c   1.000
_cell.angle_alpha   90.00
_cell.angle_beta   90.00
_cell.angle_gamma   90.00
#
_symmetry.space_group_name_H-M   'P 1'
#
loop_
_entity.id
_entity.type
_entity.pdbx_description
1 polymer ?
#
loop_
_entity_poly.entity_id
_entity_poly.type
_entity_poly.pdbx_seq_one_letter_code
_entity_poly.pdbx_strand_id
1 'polypeptide(L)'
;MPVRLVPIYMTAKEQNKLAGIFLLAHGGLQAVVMLFLCLIYGGVGAAMFFGSGKQDEQFVGVIFVAAIVFIAIFSLIFVIPQVIGGWKMLKERPNARTWGIVGSVISCLSFPLGTVAGVFGLVFLFGDAGKQFYLGSSYTGSLNPPAPPEPNSWQ
;
A
#
# COMPACT_ATOMS: atom_id res chain seq x y z
N MET A 1 10.45 -45.44 3.14
CA MET A 1 10.90 -44.17 2.51
C MET A 1 10.30 -43.01 3.30
N PRO A 2 11.09 -42.13 3.92
CA PRO A 2 10.55 -40.94 4.55
C PRO A 2 10.07 -39.98 3.45
N VAL A 3 8.78 -39.66 3.46
CA VAL A 3 8.20 -38.60 2.62
C VAL A 3 8.82 -37.28 3.10
N ARG A 4 9.77 -36.74 2.36
CA ARG A 4 10.17 -35.33 2.52
C ARG A 4 8.96 -34.51 2.11
N LEU A 5 8.13 -34.12 3.08
CA LEU A 5 7.25 -32.98 2.95
C LEU A 5 8.19 -31.81 2.66
N VAL A 6 8.34 -31.42 1.40
CA VAL A 6 8.98 -30.15 1.04
C VAL A 6 8.03 -29.10 1.62
N PRO A 7 8.39 -28.43 2.71
CA PRO A 7 7.56 -27.34 3.15
C PRO A 7 7.58 -26.32 2.01
N ILE A 8 6.41 -25.97 1.49
CA ILE A 8 6.26 -24.90 0.50
C ILE A 8 6.47 -23.58 1.25
N TYR A 9 7.69 -23.34 1.74
CA TYR A 9 8.08 -22.06 2.28
C TYR A 9 8.31 -21.13 1.10
N MET A 10 7.36 -20.24 0.84
CA MET A 10 7.62 -19.10 -0.04
C MET A 10 8.83 -18.35 0.50
N THR A 11 9.78 -18.06 -0.38
CA THR A 11 10.95 -17.26 -0.04
C THR A 11 10.52 -15.85 0.38
N ALA A 12 11.33 -15.15 1.19
CA ALA A 12 11.03 -13.78 1.59
C ALA A 12 10.84 -12.83 0.38
N LYS A 13 11.53 -13.12 -0.72
CA LYS A 13 11.39 -12.40 -1.99
C LYS A 13 10.02 -12.62 -2.63
N GLU A 14 9.51 -13.84 -2.63
CA GLU A 14 8.19 -14.18 -3.17
C GLU A 14 7.07 -13.57 -2.31
N GLN A 15 7.21 -13.65 -0.98
CA GLN A 15 6.27 -13.02 -0.05
C GLN A 15 6.23 -11.50 -0.24
N ASN A 16 7.40 -10.87 -0.36
CA ASN A 16 7.50 -9.44 -0.68
C ASN A 16 6.80 -9.11 -2.02
N LYS A 17 7.09 -9.88 -3.07
CA LYS A 17 6.48 -9.68 -4.38
C LYS A 17 4.96 -9.82 -4.33
N LEU A 18 4.45 -10.84 -3.62
CA LEU A 18 3.02 -11.08 -3.48
C LEU A 18 2.33 -9.96 -2.69
N ALA A 19 2.93 -9.49 -1.60
CA ALA A 19 2.42 -8.37 -0.82
C ALA A 19 2.39 -7.08 -1.66
N GLY A 20 3.43 -6.86 -2.46
CA GLY A 20 3.48 -5.74 -3.40
C GLY A 20 2.38 -5.79 -4.46
N ILE A 21 2.10 -6.98 -5.01
CA ILE A 21 1.01 -7.20 -5.98
C ILE A 21 -0.35 -6.93 -5.33
N PHE A 22 -0.58 -7.42 -4.10
CA PHE A 22 -1.85 -7.18 -3.41
C PHE A 22 -2.12 -5.70 -3.16
N LEU A 23 -1.11 -4.94 -2.73
CA LEU A 23 -1.23 -3.49 -2.56
C LEU A 23 -1.50 -2.77 -3.88
N LEU A 24 -0.81 -3.17 -4.96
CA LEU A 24 -1.05 -2.60 -6.29
C LEU A 24 -2.42 -2.97 -6.87
N ALA A 25 -2.85 -4.21 -6.68
CA ALA A 25 -4.14 -4.68 -7.15
C ALA A 25 -5.29 -3.96 -6.43
N HIS A 26 -5.20 -3.85 -5.10
CA HIS A 26 -6.20 -3.14 -4.31
C HIS A 26 -6.23 -1.63 -4.64
N GLY A 27 -5.06 -0.96 -4.59
CA GLY A 27 -4.98 0.47 -4.90
C GLY A 27 -5.34 0.79 -6.35
N GLY A 28 -4.96 -0.08 -7.28
CA GLY A 28 -5.31 0.04 -8.70
C GLY A 28 -6.81 -0.16 -8.94
N LEU A 29 -7.43 -1.17 -8.32
CA LEU A 29 -8.88 -1.38 -8.40
C LEU A 29 -9.63 -0.18 -7.83
N GLN A 30 -9.21 0.35 -6.67
CA GLN A 30 -9.78 1.55 -6.09
C GLN A 30 -9.65 2.76 -7.03
N ALA A 31 -8.50 2.94 -7.66
CA ALA A 31 -8.29 4.01 -8.64
C ALA A 31 -9.21 3.88 -9.86
N VAL A 32 -9.41 2.66 -10.37
CA VAL A 32 -10.31 2.40 -11.50
C VAL A 32 -11.76 2.68 -11.12
N VAL A 33 -12.22 2.23 -9.95
CA VAL A 33 -13.57 2.54 -9.45
C VAL A 33 -13.77 4.04 -9.33
N MET A 34 -12.80 4.75 -8.75
CA MET A 34 -12.85 6.21 -8.65
C MET A 34 -12.87 6.90 -10.01
N LEU A 35 -12.13 6.40 -10.99
CA LEU A 35 -12.18 6.91 -12.36
C LEU A 35 -13.59 6.78 -12.95
N PHE A 36 -14.24 5.62 -12.80
CA PHE A 36 -15.62 5.45 -13.26
C PHE A 36 -16.60 6.38 -12.54
N LEU A 37 -16.46 6.56 -11.22
CA LEU A 37 -17.28 7.51 -10.47
C LEU A 37 -17.07 8.95 -10.95
N CYS A 38 -15.83 9.35 -11.22
CA CYS A 38 -15.52 10.65 -11.82
C CYS A 38 -16.21 10.84 -13.17
N LEU A 39 -16.19 9.82 -14.04
CA LEU A 39 -16.85 9.89 -15.34
C LEU A 39 -18.37 9.97 -15.21
N ILE A 40 -18.98 9.18 -14.33
CA ILE A 40 -20.43 9.16 -14.14
C ILE A 40 -20.91 10.45 -13.50
N TYR A 41 -20.41 10.80 -12.31
CA TYR A 41 -20.89 11.97 -11.57
C TYR A 41 -20.41 13.28 -12.21
N GLY A 42 -19.19 13.30 -12.74
CA GLY A 42 -18.68 14.44 -13.49
C GLY A 42 -19.46 14.63 -14.79
N GLY A 43 -19.77 13.54 -15.51
CA GLY A 43 -20.58 13.57 -16.73
C GLY A 43 -22.00 14.04 -16.48
N VAL A 44 -22.69 13.49 -15.47
CA VAL A 44 -24.04 13.92 -15.06
C VAL A 44 -24.03 15.38 -14.62
N GLY A 45 -23.10 15.76 -13.74
CA GLY A 45 -23.01 17.14 -13.24
C GLY A 45 -22.72 18.15 -14.36
N ALA A 46 -21.81 17.82 -15.29
CA ALA A 46 -21.54 18.65 -16.46
C ALA A 46 -22.75 18.72 -17.41
N ALA A 47 -23.44 17.61 -17.65
CA ALA A 47 -24.64 17.59 -18.48
C ALA A 47 -25.77 18.45 -17.88
N MET A 48 -25.96 18.42 -16.56
CA MET A 48 -26.95 19.29 -15.89
C MET A 48 -26.54 20.76 -15.94
N PHE A 49 -25.25 21.06 -15.79
CA PHE A 49 -24.75 22.44 -15.82
C PHE A 49 -24.83 23.07 -17.22
N PHE A 50 -24.42 22.35 -18.26
CA PHE A 50 -24.38 22.88 -19.63
C PHE A 50 -25.65 22.61 -20.44
N GLY A 51 -26.42 21.59 -20.08
CA GLY A 51 -27.60 21.13 -20.83
C GLY A 51 -28.93 21.70 -20.34
N SER A 52 -28.98 22.29 -19.15
CA SER A 52 -30.21 22.88 -18.61
C SER A 52 -30.27 24.40 -18.85
N GLY A 53 -31.46 24.88 -19.23
CA GLY A 53 -31.78 26.32 -19.26
C GLY A 53 -32.35 26.85 -17.94
N LYS A 54 -32.46 25.98 -16.92
CA LYS A 54 -33.03 26.29 -15.61
C LYS A 54 -31.93 26.44 -14.57
N GLN A 55 -31.92 27.57 -13.87
CA GLN A 55 -30.90 27.89 -12.86
C GLN A 55 -30.79 26.83 -11.75
N ASP A 56 -31.92 26.26 -11.32
CA ASP A 56 -31.92 25.23 -10.26
C ASP A 56 -31.19 23.95 -10.68
N GLU A 57 -31.36 23.53 -11.93
CA GLU A 57 -30.71 22.33 -12.49
C GLU A 57 -29.20 22.56 -12.66
N GLN A 58 -28.80 23.77 -13.06
CA GLN A 58 -27.39 24.16 -13.14
C GLN A 58 -26.73 24.13 -11.76
N PHE A 59 -27.41 24.63 -10.73
CA PHE A 59 -26.89 24.63 -9.36
C PHE A 59 -26.68 23.20 -8.84
N VAL A 60 -27.62 22.29 -9.11
CA VAL A 60 -27.45 20.86 -8.81
C VAL A 60 -26.24 20.27 -9.56
N GLY A 61 -26.07 20.60 -10.84
CA GLY A 61 -24.91 20.17 -11.63
C GLY A 61 -23.57 20.58 -11.00
N VAL A 62 -23.45 21.82 -10.52
CA VAL A 62 -22.26 22.32 -9.82
C VAL A 62 -21.99 21.51 -8.55
N ILE A 63 -23.02 21.21 -7.75
CA ILE A 63 -22.86 20.41 -6.53
C ILE A 63 -22.33 19.01 -6.85
N PHE A 64 -22.86 18.37 -7.89
CA PHE A 64 -22.39 17.04 -8.32
C PHE A 64 -20.91 17.05 -8.72
N VAL A 65 -20.50 18.04 -9.54
CA VAL A 65 -19.09 18.19 -9.96
C VAL A 65 -18.19 18.49 -8.76
N ALA A 66 -18.59 19.42 -7.89
CA ALA A 66 -17.82 19.76 -6.70
C ALA A 66 -17.66 18.56 -5.76
N ALA A 67 -18.74 17.81 -5.52
CA ALA A 67 -18.73 16.62 -4.68
C ALA A 67 -17.78 15.55 -5.23
N ILE A 68 -17.86 15.23 -6.53
CA ILE A 68 -17.00 14.18 -7.10
C ILE A 68 -15.53 14.59 -7.13
N VAL A 69 -15.22 15.87 -7.39
CA VAL A 69 -13.84 16.39 -7.32
C VAL A 69 -13.31 16.27 -5.90
N PHE A 70 -14.09 16.64 -4.89
CA PHE A 70 -13.71 16.51 -3.49
C PHE A 70 -13.44 15.05 -3.10
N ILE A 71 -14.36 14.14 -3.45
CA ILE A 71 -14.21 12.70 -3.16
C ILE A 71 -12.99 12.13 -3.90
N ALA A 72 -12.75 12.53 -5.16
CA ALA A 72 -11.59 12.10 -5.94
C ALA A 72 -10.27 12.52 -5.28
N ILE A 73 -10.14 13.79 -4.88
CA ILE A 73 -8.96 14.30 -4.19
C ILE A 73 -8.76 13.56 -2.86
N PHE A 74 -9.82 13.37 -2.08
CA PHE A 74 -9.74 12.65 -0.82
C PHE A 74 -9.33 11.18 -1.02
N SER A 75 -9.85 10.51 -2.05
CA SER A 75 -9.48 9.13 -2.36
C SER A 75 -8.00 8.97 -2.73
N LEU A 76 -7.36 9.99 -3.31
CA LEU A 76 -5.94 9.92 -3.65
C LEU A 76 -5.06 9.71 -2.42
N ILE A 77 -5.47 10.19 -1.25
CA ILE A 77 -4.77 10.00 0.02
C ILE A 77 -4.66 8.51 0.37
N PHE A 78 -5.64 7.70 -0.02
CA PHE A 78 -5.67 6.25 0.22
C PHE A 78 -4.98 5.46 -0.90
N VAL A 79 -5.18 5.86 -2.16
CA VAL A 79 -4.65 5.15 -3.32
C VAL A 79 -3.14 5.31 -3.45
N ILE A 80 -2.62 6.54 -3.28
CA ILE A 80 -1.22 6.86 -3.55
C ILE A 80 -0.27 6.01 -2.70
N PRO A 81 -0.42 5.90 -1.36
CA PRO A 81 0.51 5.13 -0.55
C PRO A 81 0.45 3.63 -0.83
N GLN A 82 -0.73 3.09 -1.18
CA GLN A 82 -0.87 1.67 -1.57
C GLN A 82 -0.13 1.38 -2.87
N VAL A 83 -0.32 2.21 -3.90
CA VAL A 83 0.33 2.05 -5.20
C VAL A 83 1.85 2.24 -5.08
N ILE A 84 2.30 3.28 -4.38
CA ILE A 84 3.72 3.53 -4.15
C ILE A 84 4.34 2.41 -3.30
N GLY A 85 3.66 1.95 -2.26
CA GLY A 85 4.08 0.84 -1.41
C GLY A 85 4.27 -0.43 -2.22
N GLY A 86 3.24 -0.84 -2.97
CA GLY A 86 3.31 -2.04 -3.78
C GLY A 86 4.37 -1.97 -4.89
N TRP A 87 4.51 -0.82 -5.57
CA TRP A 87 5.54 -0.64 -6.59
C TRP A 87 6.97 -0.65 -6.02
N LYS A 88 7.19 0.00 -4.86
CA LYS A 88 8.50 -0.01 -4.21
C LYS A 88 8.86 -1.40 -3.67
N MET A 89 7.88 -2.14 -3.13
CA MET A 89 8.05 -3.53 -2.71
C MET A 89 8.44 -4.42 -3.89
N LEU A 90 7.74 -4.32 -5.03
CA LEU A 90 8.10 -5.05 -6.26
C LEU A 90 9.51 -4.77 -6.78
N LYS A 91 10.00 -3.54 -6.59
CA LYS A 91 11.34 -3.11 -7.03
C LYS A 91 12.40 -3.16 -5.92
N GLU A 92 12.07 -3.72 -4.76
CA GLU A 92 13.02 -3.94 -3.63
C GLU A 92 13.80 -2.66 -3.26
N ARG A 93 13.13 -1.50 -3.31
CA ARG A 93 13.77 -0.20 -3.04
C ARG A 93 14.10 -0.01 -1.55
N PRO A 94 15.08 0.84 -1.18
CA PRO A 94 15.52 1.03 0.21
C PRO A 94 14.43 1.57 1.16
N ASN A 95 13.37 2.21 0.62
CA ASN A 95 12.22 2.69 1.37
C ASN A 95 10.96 1.82 1.18
N ALA A 96 11.09 0.63 0.58
CA ALA A 96 9.95 -0.23 0.29
C ALA A 96 9.21 -0.69 1.54
N ARG A 97 9.96 -1.00 2.62
CA ARG A 97 9.37 -1.46 3.88
C ARG A 97 8.41 -0.43 4.49
N THR A 98 8.85 0.82 4.62
CA THR A 98 8.04 1.89 5.22
C THR A 98 6.78 2.15 4.40
N TRP A 99 6.91 2.29 3.09
CA TRP A 99 5.76 2.50 2.20
C TRP A 99 4.84 1.28 2.14
N GLY A 100 5.39 0.07 2.23
CA GLY A 100 4.63 -1.16 2.34
C GLY A 100 3.80 -1.23 3.62
N ILE A 101 4.36 -0.82 4.77
CA ILE A 101 3.64 -0.78 6.05
C ILE A 101 2.49 0.23 5.96
N VAL A 102 2.79 1.45 5.51
CA VAL A 102 1.76 2.51 5.35
C VAL A 102 0.66 2.07 4.40
N GLY A 103 1.03 1.54 3.23
CA GLY A 103 0.07 1.00 2.26
C GLY A 103 -0.78 -0.14 2.84
N SER A 104 -0.19 -1.02 3.64
CA SER A 104 -0.89 -2.14 4.26
C SER A 104 -1.87 -1.70 5.34
N VAL A 105 -1.51 -0.73 6.20
CA VAL A 105 -2.43 -0.17 7.21
C VAL A 105 -3.62 0.53 6.54
N ILE A 106 -3.36 1.33 5.49
CA ILE A 106 -4.43 2.00 4.74
C ILE A 106 -5.32 0.96 4.06
N SER A 107 -4.74 -0.10 3.51
CA SER A 107 -5.50 -1.21 2.91
C SER A 107 -6.43 -1.87 3.94
N CYS A 108 -6.01 -2.02 5.20
CA CYS A 108 -6.85 -2.60 6.26
C CYS A 108 -8.13 -1.81 6.56
N LEU A 109 -8.20 -0.51 6.20
CA LEU A 109 -9.42 0.30 6.36
C LEU A 109 -10.53 -0.09 5.38
N SER A 110 -10.21 -0.87 4.35
CA SER A 110 -11.15 -1.36 3.34
C SER A 110 -11.43 -2.85 3.55
N PHE A 111 -12.71 -3.23 3.65
CA PHE A 111 -13.13 -4.61 3.89
C PHE A 111 -13.97 -5.17 2.72
N PRO A 112 -13.80 -6.44 2.31
CA PRO A 112 -12.87 -7.46 2.85
C PRO A 112 -11.51 -7.51 2.15
N LEU A 113 -11.43 -7.12 0.88
CA LEU A 113 -10.24 -7.31 0.05
C LEU A 113 -9.03 -6.52 0.56
N GLY A 114 -9.23 -5.28 0.97
CA GLY A 114 -8.17 -4.45 1.52
C GLY A 114 -7.60 -5.01 2.82
N THR A 115 -8.45 -5.61 3.65
CA THR A 115 -8.04 -6.25 4.90
C THR A 115 -7.13 -7.45 4.64
N VAL A 116 -7.48 -8.32 3.69
CA VAL A 116 -6.63 -9.47 3.34
C VAL A 116 -5.27 -9.01 2.81
N ALA A 117 -5.25 -8.05 1.88
CA ALA A 117 -4.01 -7.48 1.34
C ALA A 117 -3.15 -6.81 2.43
N GLY A 118 -3.78 -6.02 3.30
CA GLY A 118 -3.12 -5.31 4.37
C GLY A 118 -2.56 -6.23 5.45
N VAL A 119 -3.36 -7.17 5.95
CA VAL A 119 -2.91 -8.14 6.96
C VAL A 119 -1.77 -8.98 6.41
N PHE A 120 -1.87 -9.47 5.17
CA PHE A 120 -0.78 -10.21 4.53
C PHE A 120 0.52 -9.40 4.47
N GLY A 121 0.44 -8.14 4.04
CA GLY A 121 1.58 -7.23 4.00
C GLY A 121 2.19 -6.98 5.38
N LEU A 122 1.37 -6.70 6.40
CA LEU A 122 1.85 -6.45 7.77
C LEU A 122 2.48 -7.69 8.41
N VAL A 123 1.87 -8.87 8.25
CA VAL A 123 2.42 -10.14 8.76
C VAL A 123 3.80 -10.39 8.16
N PHE A 124 3.99 -10.16 6.86
CA PHE A 124 5.30 -10.29 6.22
C PHE A 124 6.30 -9.21 6.70
N LEU A 125 5.92 -7.93 6.65
CA LEU A 125 6.82 -6.79 6.90
C LEU A 125 7.27 -6.67 8.37
N PHE A 126 6.48 -7.20 9.30
CA PHE A 126 6.82 -7.31 10.72
C PHE A 126 7.37 -8.68 11.13
N GLY A 127 7.20 -9.71 10.30
CA GLY A 127 7.81 -11.02 10.49
C GLY A 127 9.33 -11.00 10.32
N ASP A 128 9.98 -12.05 10.82
CA ASP A 128 11.45 -12.14 10.80
C ASP A 128 12.00 -12.20 9.37
N ALA A 129 11.30 -12.87 8.46
CA ALA A 129 11.64 -12.91 7.04
C ALA A 129 11.67 -11.51 6.41
N GLY A 130 10.67 -10.68 6.65
CA GLY A 130 10.62 -9.30 6.12
C GLY A 130 11.62 -8.37 6.79
N LYS A 131 11.85 -8.52 8.11
CA LYS A 131 12.90 -7.79 8.82
C LYS A 131 14.28 -8.13 8.29
N GLN A 132 14.61 -9.41 8.14
CA GLN A 132 15.89 -9.85 7.59
C GLN A 132 16.05 -9.39 6.13
N PHE A 133 14.99 -9.46 5.33
CA PHE A 133 15.02 -9.05 3.92
C PHE A 133 15.35 -7.56 3.74
N TYR A 134 14.81 -6.68 4.60
CA TYR A 134 15.00 -5.22 4.46
C TYR A 134 16.04 -4.62 5.41
N LEU A 135 16.30 -5.24 6.55
CA LEU A 135 17.17 -4.73 7.61
C LEU A 135 18.41 -5.62 7.82
N GLY A 136 18.60 -6.67 7.03
CA GLY A 136 19.62 -7.70 7.24
C GLY A 136 21.07 -7.22 7.32
N SER A 137 21.40 -6.00 6.90
CA SER A 137 22.72 -5.38 7.12
C SER A 137 22.80 -4.57 8.42
N SER A 138 21.68 -4.05 8.92
CA SER A 138 21.60 -3.27 10.16
C SER A 138 21.32 -4.15 11.39
N TYR A 139 20.61 -5.27 11.22
CA TYR A 139 20.28 -6.22 12.29
C TYR A 139 21.50 -7.00 12.81
N THR A 140 22.46 -7.32 11.93
CA THR A 140 23.72 -7.99 12.32
C THR A 140 24.61 -7.08 13.17
N GLY A 141 24.53 -5.76 12.98
CA GLY A 141 25.27 -4.79 13.79
C GLY A 141 24.72 -4.62 15.20
N SER A 142 23.42 -4.81 15.42
CA SER A 142 22.80 -4.72 16.76
C SER A 142 22.88 -6.01 17.58
N LEU A 143 23.23 -7.13 16.94
CA LEU A 143 23.42 -8.43 17.61
C LEU A 143 24.87 -8.68 18.02
N ASN A 144 25.83 -7.88 17.52
CA ASN A 144 27.18 -7.92 18.04
C ASN A 144 27.19 -7.20 19.40
N PRO A 145 27.48 -7.89 20.52
CA PRO A 145 27.72 -7.22 21.79
C PRO A 145 28.85 -6.18 21.61
N PRO A 146 28.81 -5.04 22.31
CA PRO A 146 29.90 -4.08 22.26
C PRO A 146 31.22 -4.81 22.50
N ALA A 147 32.22 -4.55 21.66
CA ALA A 147 33.53 -5.15 21.81
C ALA A 147 34.00 -4.95 23.26
N PRO A 148 34.57 -5.98 23.92
CA PRO A 148 35.11 -5.81 25.25
C PRO A 148 36.10 -4.64 25.23
N PRO A 149 36.11 -3.80 26.29
CA PRO A 149 37.03 -2.67 26.35
C PRO A 149 38.45 -3.16 26.11
N GLU A 150 39.21 -2.41 25.31
CA GLU A 150 40.59 -2.74 25.00
C GLU A 150 41.36 -3.04 26.29
N PRO A 151 42.14 -4.13 26.36
CA PRO A 151 42.98 -4.40 27.51
C PRO A 151 43.87 -3.19 27.74
N ASN A 152 43.62 -2.55 28.87
CA ASN A 152 44.33 -1.40 29.32
C ASN A 152 45.83 -1.77 29.46
N SER A 153 46.70 -1.04 28.75
CA SER A 153 48.12 -1.34 28.54
C SER A 153 49.02 -1.30 29.78
N TRP A 154 48.41 -1.31 30.97
CA TRP A 154 49.04 -1.29 32.28
C TRP A 154 48.70 -2.52 33.14
N GLN A 155 48.13 -3.58 32.55
CA GLN A 155 48.14 -4.95 33.07
C GLN A 155 49.17 -5.79 32.33
#